data_AF-A0A5C7NGM1-F1
#
_entry.id   AF-A0A5C7NGM1-F1
#
_cell.length_a   1.000
_cell.length_b   1.000
_cell.length_c   1.000
_cell.angle_alpha   90.00
_cell.angle_beta   90.00
_cell.angle_gamma   90.00
#
_symmetry.space_group_name_H-M   'P 1'
#
loop_
_entity.id
_entity.type
_entity.pdbx_description
1 polymer ?
#
loop_
_entity_poly.entity_id
_entity_poly.type
_entity_poly.pdbx_seq_one_letter_code
_entity_poly.pdbx_strand_id
1 'polypeptide(L)'
;VLVAPVALVAGQDPVAGTCLMALGCLAVGTSAYWQRFSAFNVGLTGTLFILASPAAQADLLDGGPAQSEYFLAVLFGTLLCGLWPVAILPLMHFVKDIPLEAHHKKADTFRYVVSVTILVSATTFYALAFARDSNGLWLPLTLLMVLQVAPDTTRHRAFQRVYGTIAGALASAVLATVFHGTWVIAVVAVIAFFGLLATMGHQPYSFYAFFLTVLVLLGVSATEPPLEASMQRIVYTVIGCALALTAYLIERRLTADHTRAALNPGSVGSLALRRA
;
A
#
# COMPACT_ATOMS: atom_id res chain seq x y z
N VAL A 1 6.26 13.34 13.62
CA VAL A 1 7.64 13.89 13.75
C VAL A 1 8.66 12.81 14.13
N LEU A 2 8.39 11.90 15.08
CA LEU A 2 9.31 10.79 15.42
C LEU A 2 9.35 9.62 14.43
N VAL A 3 8.36 9.48 13.54
CA VAL A 3 8.25 8.32 12.63
C VAL A 3 9.36 8.29 11.56
N ALA A 4 9.74 9.46 11.03
CA ALA A 4 10.74 9.55 9.98
C ALA A 4 12.14 9.06 10.41
N PRO A 5 12.73 9.53 11.53
CA PRO A 5 14.03 9.04 11.97
C PRO A 5 14.00 7.56 12.38
N VAL A 6 12.92 7.09 13.00
CA VAL A 6 12.76 5.67 13.38
C VAL A 6 12.67 4.78 12.14
N ALA A 7 11.92 5.20 11.11
CA ALA A 7 11.82 4.46 9.85
C ALA A 7 13.17 4.40 9.11
N LEU A 8 13.95 5.48 9.16
CA LEU A 8 15.25 5.57 8.50
C LEU A 8 16.27 4.61 9.14
N VAL A 9 16.31 4.57 10.48
CA VAL A 9 17.16 3.62 11.22
C VAL A 9 16.66 2.18 11.05
N ALA A 10 15.33 1.96 11.10
CA ALA A 10 14.75 0.64 10.94
C ALA A 10 14.92 0.07 9.52
N GLY A 11 15.07 0.92 8.49
CA GLY A 11 15.36 0.49 7.12
C GLY A 11 16.75 -0.14 6.96
N GLN A 12 17.68 0.15 7.87
CA GLN A 12 19.05 -0.36 7.83
C GLN A 12 19.18 -1.82 8.29
N ASP A 13 18.22 -2.31 9.08
CA ASP A 13 18.20 -3.68 9.60
C ASP A 13 16.88 -4.39 9.21
N PRO A 14 16.93 -5.55 8.53
CA PRO A 14 15.70 -6.24 8.11
C PRO A 14 14.76 -6.59 9.27
N VAL A 15 15.31 -6.91 10.45
CA VAL A 15 14.51 -7.29 11.61
C VAL A 15 13.83 -6.05 12.21
N ALA A 16 14.55 -4.95 12.41
CA ALA A 16 14.01 -3.70 12.91
C ALA A 16 12.90 -3.13 12.03
N GLY A 17 13.11 -3.09 10.70
CA GLY A 17 12.10 -2.64 9.74
C GLY A 17 10.84 -3.51 9.74
N THR A 18 11.02 -4.83 9.87
CA THR A 18 9.90 -5.77 9.97
C THR A 18 9.11 -5.58 11.26
N CYS A 19 9.80 -5.42 12.40
CA CYS A 19 9.16 -5.15 13.68
C CYS A 19 8.36 -3.83 13.65
N LEU A 20 8.91 -2.78 13.05
CA LEU A 20 8.23 -1.50 12.87
C LEU A 20 6.95 -1.65 12.04
N MET A 21 7.03 -2.37 10.91
CA MET A 21 5.87 -2.62 10.06
C MET A 21 4.82 -3.51 10.73
N ALA A 22 5.24 -4.52 11.50
CA ALA A 22 4.34 -5.37 12.27
C ALA A 22 3.57 -4.56 13.32
N LEU A 23 4.27 -3.73 14.11
CA LEU A 23 3.66 -2.84 15.09
C LEU A 23 2.71 -1.85 14.43
N GLY A 24 3.11 -1.29 13.29
CA GLY A 24 2.27 -0.41 12.49
C GLY A 24 0.98 -1.10 12.00
N CYS A 25 1.08 -2.32 11.47
CA CYS A 25 -0.08 -3.10 11.04
C CYS A 25 -1.03 -3.43 12.20
N LEU A 26 -0.50 -3.77 13.36
CA LEU A 26 -1.29 -4.01 14.57
C LEU A 26 -1.96 -2.72 15.07
N ALA A 27 -1.29 -1.57 15.00
CA ALA A 27 -1.87 -0.27 15.34
C ALA A 27 -3.00 0.11 14.37
N VAL A 28 -2.81 -0.08 13.06
CA VAL A 28 -3.86 0.11 12.05
C VAL A 28 -5.04 -0.82 12.33
N GLY A 29 -4.76 -2.09 12.61
CA GLY A 29 -5.75 -3.10 12.92
C GLY A 29 -6.58 -2.84 14.17
N THR A 30 -5.93 -2.40 15.25
CA THR A 30 -6.61 -2.01 16.50
C THR A 30 -7.38 -0.70 16.33
N SER A 31 -6.89 0.25 15.53
CA SER A 31 -7.62 1.48 15.19
C SER A 31 -8.89 1.26 14.37
N ALA A 32 -9.04 0.10 13.72
CA ALA A 32 -10.27 -0.29 13.05
C ALA A 32 -11.47 -0.40 14.02
N TYR A 33 -11.21 -0.63 15.32
CA TYR A 33 -12.23 -0.59 16.37
C TYR A 33 -12.64 0.85 16.76
N TRP A 34 -11.83 1.86 16.44
CA TRP A 34 -11.98 3.25 16.91
C TRP A 34 -12.45 4.22 15.82
N GLN A 35 -12.95 3.71 14.68
CA GLN A 35 -13.44 4.48 13.52
C GLN A 35 -12.44 5.52 12.93
N ARG A 36 -11.16 5.48 13.31
CA ARG A 36 -10.07 6.32 12.77
C ARG A 36 -9.16 5.58 11.78
N PHE A 37 -9.66 4.48 11.20
CA PHE A 37 -8.92 3.55 10.33
C PHE A 37 -8.14 4.24 9.19
N SER A 38 -8.73 5.28 8.59
CA SER A 38 -8.11 5.98 7.46
C SER A 38 -6.82 6.71 7.85
N ALA A 39 -6.72 7.28 9.06
CA ALA A 39 -5.56 8.09 9.45
C ALA A 39 -4.34 7.22 9.78
N PHE A 40 -4.54 6.07 10.43
CA PHE A 40 -3.44 5.17 10.80
C PHE A 40 -2.87 4.43 9.58
N ASN A 41 -3.72 3.96 8.66
CA ASN A 41 -3.26 3.26 7.46
C ASN A 41 -2.42 4.20 6.57
N VAL A 42 -2.86 5.46 6.51
CA VAL A 42 -2.15 6.53 5.84
C VAL A 42 -0.78 6.82 6.49
N GLY A 43 -0.71 6.87 7.83
CA GLY A 43 0.56 6.98 8.55
C GLY A 43 1.51 5.82 8.26
N LEU A 44 1.01 4.58 8.27
CA LEU A 44 1.79 3.37 7.98
C LEU A 44 2.33 3.35 6.55
N THR A 45 1.49 3.74 5.58
CA THR A 45 1.88 3.87 4.17
C THR A 45 2.99 4.93 4.01
N GLY A 46 2.90 6.04 4.74
CA GLY A 46 3.93 7.06 4.80
C GLY A 46 5.26 6.55 5.37
N THR A 47 5.22 5.77 6.45
CA THR A 47 6.42 5.12 7.03
C THR A 47 7.11 4.22 6.02
N LEU A 48 6.35 3.39 5.31
CA LEU A 48 6.92 2.47 4.33
C LEU A 48 7.51 3.21 3.12
N PHE A 49 6.94 4.35 2.74
CA PHE A 49 7.48 5.18 1.66
C PHE A 49 8.82 5.82 2.05
N ILE A 50 8.94 6.28 3.31
CA ILE A 50 10.22 6.77 3.85
C ILE A 50 11.24 5.62 3.88
N LEU A 51 10.83 4.44 4.32
CA LEU A 51 11.67 3.24 4.35
C LEU A 51 12.12 2.81 2.94
N ALA A 52 11.29 3.05 1.93
CA ALA A 52 11.53 2.77 0.52
C ALA A 52 12.40 3.83 -0.20
N SER A 53 12.74 4.91 0.48
CA SER A 53 13.51 6.00 -0.12
C SER A 53 15.00 5.66 -0.21
N PRO A 54 15.72 6.00 -1.29
CA PRO A 54 17.17 5.80 -1.40
C PRO A 54 17.94 6.48 -0.27
N ALA A 55 17.42 7.58 0.29
CA ALA A 55 18.00 8.22 1.48
C ALA A 55 17.94 7.35 2.75
N ALA A 56 17.01 6.38 2.82
CA ALA A 56 16.93 5.40 3.90
C ALA A 56 17.73 4.13 3.63
N GLN A 57 18.18 3.90 2.39
CA GLN A 57 18.96 2.70 2.00
C GLN A 57 20.44 3.01 1.75
N ALA A 58 20.78 4.24 1.37
CA ALA A 58 22.14 4.71 1.27
C ALA A 58 22.63 5.15 2.66
N ASP A 59 23.82 4.69 3.06
CA ASP A 59 24.54 5.05 4.29
C ASP A 59 25.07 6.51 4.25
N LEU A 60 24.28 7.44 3.71
CA LEU A 60 24.66 8.84 3.47
C LEU A 60 23.99 9.77 4.48
N LEU A 61 24.68 9.92 5.61
CA LEU A 61 24.66 11.12 6.46
C LEU A 61 25.47 12.28 5.84
N ASP A 62 25.82 12.24 4.55
CA ASP A 62 26.55 13.31 3.86
C ASP A 62 25.60 14.11 2.96
N GLY A 63 25.04 15.18 3.52
CA GLY A 63 24.01 16.04 2.92
C GLY A 63 24.38 16.68 1.58
N GLY A 64 24.04 16.02 0.47
CA GLY A 64 24.19 16.55 -0.88
C GLY A 64 22.99 17.40 -1.35
N PRO A 65 23.18 18.37 -2.26
CA PRO A 65 22.12 19.26 -2.77
C PRO A 65 21.02 18.54 -3.58
N ALA A 66 21.28 17.34 -4.12
CA ALA A 66 20.25 16.50 -4.76
C ALA A 66 19.32 15.80 -3.74
N GLN A 67 19.74 15.73 -2.47
CA GLN A 67 19.01 15.05 -1.40
C GLN A 67 17.87 15.93 -0.88
N SER A 68 18.00 17.26 -0.86
CA SER A 68 16.96 18.18 -0.36
C SER A 68 15.73 18.25 -1.29
N GLU A 69 15.94 18.19 -2.60
CA GLU A 69 14.86 18.08 -3.60
C GLU A 69 14.15 16.72 -3.51
N TYR A 70 14.92 15.64 -3.30
CA TYR A 70 14.38 14.32 -3.06
C TYR A 70 13.63 14.22 -1.72
N PHE A 71 14.14 14.82 -0.64
CA PHE A 71 13.47 14.92 0.65
C PHE A 71 12.20 15.76 0.57
N LEU A 72 12.18 16.83 -0.23
CA LEU A 72 10.96 17.58 -0.53
C LEU A 72 9.97 16.76 -1.37
N ALA A 73 10.42 15.98 -2.35
CA ALA A 73 9.56 15.10 -3.15
C ALA A 73 8.99 13.93 -2.34
N VAL A 74 9.79 13.38 -1.42
CA VAL A 74 9.35 12.38 -0.43
C VAL A 74 8.41 13.04 0.57
N LEU A 75 8.75 14.19 1.17
CA LEU A 75 7.87 14.96 2.07
C LEU A 75 6.55 15.32 1.39
N PHE A 76 6.57 15.74 0.12
CA PHE A 76 5.37 15.91 -0.69
C PHE A 76 4.66 14.56 -0.83
N GLY A 77 5.32 13.49 -1.26
CA GLY A 77 4.71 12.14 -1.33
C GLY A 77 4.06 11.68 -0.02
N THR A 78 4.69 11.93 1.13
CA THR A 78 4.15 11.64 2.46
C THR A 78 3.08 12.63 2.89
N LEU A 79 3.12 13.89 2.48
CA LEU A 79 2.07 14.89 2.74
C LEU A 79 0.82 14.62 1.87
N LEU A 80 1.02 14.14 0.64
CA LEU A 80 -0.01 13.85 -0.36
C LEU A 80 -0.72 12.51 -0.12
N CYS A 81 0.00 11.47 0.35
CA CYS A 81 -0.61 10.24 0.85
C CYS A 81 -1.13 10.39 2.29
N GLY A 82 -0.45 11.21 3.11
CA GLY A 82 -0.52 11.31 4.58
C GLY A 82 -1.60 12.20 5.17
N LEU A 83 -1.71 13.43 4.66
CA LEU A 83 -2.44 14.49 5.37
C LEU A 83 -3.80 14.79 4.75
N TRP A 84 -3.99 14.47 3.48
CA TRP A 84 -5.05 15.06 2.68
C TRP A 84 -6.47 14.51 2.93
N PRO A 85 -6.71 13.20 3.12
CA PRO A 85 -8.06 12.71 3.42
C PRO A 85 -8.59 13.34 4.72
N VAL A 86 -7.75 13.46 5.74
CA VAL A 86 -8.17 13.98 7.05
C VAL A 86 -8.28 15.51 7.07
N ALA A 87 -7.48 16.22 6.29
CA ALA A 87 -7.52 17.69 6.24
C ALA A 87 -8.57 18.25 5.27
N ILE A 88 -8.86 17.53 4.18
CA ILE A 88 -9.74 18.02 3.10
C ILE A 88 -11.14 17.43 3.17
N LEU A 89 -11.34 16.19 3.66
CA LEU A 89 -12.71 15.66 3.83
C LEU A 89 -13.57 16.52 4.77
N PRO A 90 -13.05 17.15 5.83
CA PRO A 90 -13.82 18.10 6.64
C PRO A 90 -13.99 19.47 5.98
N LEU A 91 -13.07 19.89 5.10
CA LEU A 91 -13.14 21.19 4.41
C LEU A 91 -14.08 21.15 3.20
N MET A 92 -14.18 19.98 2.57
CA MET A 92 -15.16 19.65 1.55
C MET A 92 -16.38 19.02 2.22
N HIS A 93 -17.30 19.85 2.74
CA HIS A 93 -18.65 19.43 3.19
C HIS A 93 -19.52 18.77 2.07
N PHE A 94 -18.90 18.22 1.02
CA PHE A 94 -19.50 17.53 -0.11
C PHE A 94 -19.52 16.00 0.04
N VAL A 95 -18.81 15.43 1.02
CA VAL A 95 -19.03 14.03 1.41
C VAL A 95 -20.13 14.02 2.46
N LYS A 96 -21.36 14.17 1.96
CA LYS A 96 -22.59 13.84 2.66
C LYS A 96 -22.37 12.50 3.36
N ASP A 97 -22.53 12.49 4.68
CA ASP A 97 -22.44 11.36 5.61
C ASP A 97 -21.76 10.14 4.98
N ILE A 98 -20.45 9.96 5.21
CA ILE A 98 -19.87 8.62 5.05
C ILE A 98 -20.80 7.73 5.87
N PRO A 99 -21.60 6.85 5.25
CA PRO A 99 -22.55 6.07 6.01
C PRO A 99 -21.72 5.37 7.07
N LEU A 100 -22.05 5.63 8.33
CA LEU A 100 -21.44 5.05 9.54
C LEU A 100 -21.66 3.52 9.60
N GLU A 101 -21.88 2.89 8.45
CA GLU A 101 -22.46 1.58 8.25
C GLU A 101 -21.51 0.73 7.41
N ALA A 102 -20.48 0.25 8.08
CA ALA A 102 -20.31 -1.20 8.15
C ALA A 102 -19.69 -1.48 9.50
N HIS A 103 -20.51 -1.87 10.47
CA HIS A 103 -20.01 -2.59 11.62
C HIS A 103 -19.40 -3.90 11.06
N HIS A 104 -18.13 -3.85 10.65
CA HIS A 104 -17.44 -5.01 10.14
C HIS A 104 -17.49 -6.05 11.25
N LYS A 105 -17.91 -7.27 10.91
CA LYS A 105 -17.95 -8.34 11.91
C LYS A 105 -16.56 -8.45 12.53
N LYS A 106 -16.48 -8.58 13.86
CA LYS A 106 -15.20 -8.68 14.57
C LYS A 106 -14.27 -9.74 13.95
N ALA A 107 -14.86 -10.81 13.40
CA ALA A 107 -14.15 -11.85 12.67
C ALA A 107 -13.47 -11.36 11.38
N ASP A 108 -14.10 -10.49 10.59
CA ASP A 108 -13.54 -9.97 9.33
C ASP A 108 -12.41 -8.97 9.61
N THR A 109 -12.59 -8.10 10.61
CA THR A 109 -11.52 -7.22 11.09
C THR A 109 -10.34 -8.05 11.59
N PHE A 110 -10.57 -9.06 12.43
CA PHE A 110 -9.49 -9.90 12.97
C PHE A 110 -8.70 -10.61 11.86
N ARG A 111 -9.38 -11.19 10.87
CA ARG A 111 -8.74 -11.83 9.70
C ARG A 111 -7.89 -10.84 8.92
N TYR A 112 -8.44 -9.67 8.62
CA TYR A 112 -7.70 -8.60 7.96
C TYR A 112 -6.44 -8.22 8.73
N VAL A 113 -6.53 -8.02 10.06
CA VAL A 113 -5.37 -7.66 10.89
C VAL A 113 -4.29 -8.73 10.84
N VAL A 114 -4.68 -10.00 10.92
CA VAL A 114 -3.73 -11.12 10.84
C VAL A 114 -3.09 -11.17 9.46
N SER A 115 -3.88 -11.16 8.39
CA SER A 115 -3.41 -11.23 7.00
C SER A 115 -2.49 -10.06 6.64
N VAL A 116 -2.88 -8.83 6.96
CA VAL A 116 -2.06 -7.64 6.66
C VAL A 116 -0.77 -7.64 7.48
N THR A 117 -0.82 -7.98 8.77
CA THR A 117 0.38 -8.02 9.62
C THR A 117 1.37 -9.07 9.13
N ILE A 118 0.92 -10.29 8.84
CA ILE A 118 1.80 -11.37 8.38
C ILE A 118 2.39 -11.04 7.02
N LEU A 119 1.55 -10.68 6.03
CA LEU A 119 2.01 -10.46 4.67
C LEU A 119 2.93 -9.24 4.56
N VAL A 120 2.58 -8.12 5.20
CA VAL A 120 3.40 -6.90 5.15
C VAL A 120 4.71 -7.11 5.91
N SER A 121 4.70 -7.80 7.05
CA SER A 121 5.95 -8.11 7.77
C SER A 121 6.85 -9.04 6.96
N ALA A 122 6.31 -10.14 6.43
CA ALA A 122 7.10 -11.10 5.64
C ALA A 122 7.69 -10.46 4.37
N THR A 123 6.89 -9.65 3.66
CA THR A 123 7.37 -8.97 2.45
C THR A 123 8.30 -7.80 2.74
N THR A 124 8.15 -7.12 3.88
CA THR A 124 9.13 -6.12 4.36
C THR A 124 10.46 -6.77 4.69
N PHE A 125 10.45 -7.89 5.43
CA PHE A 125 11.66 -8.64 5.72
C PHE A 125 12.36 -9.09 4.44
N TYR A 126 11.60 -9.67 3.51
CA TYR A 126 12.14 -10.08 2.21
C TYR A 126 12.76 -8.90 1.46
N ALA A 127 12.06 -7.77 1.38
CA ALA A 127 12.53 -6.59 0.69
C ALA A 127 13.84 -6.06 1.28
N LEU A 128 13.92 -5.96 2.61
CA LEU A 128 15.10 -5.46 3.31
C LEU A 128 16.26 -6.46 3.37
N ALA A 129 16.00 -7.76 3.35
CA ALA A 129 17.05 -8.78 3.46
C ALA A 129 17.63 -9.19 2.11
N PHE A 130 16.80 -9.25 1.06
CA PHE A 130 17.18 -9.88 -0.21
C PHE A 130 16.98 -9.01 -1.44
N ALA A 131 16.24 -7.90 -1.34
CA ALA A 131 15.84 -7.10 -2.50
C ALA A 131 16.16 -5.60 -2.32
N ARG A 132 17.24 -5.26 -1.59
CA ARG A 132 17.68 -3.87 -1.37
C ARG A 132 18.14 -3.19 -2.65
N ASP A 133 18.80 -3.93 -3.54
CA ASP A 133 19.30 -3.42 -4.84
C ASP A 133 18.17 -3.20 -5.86
N SER A 134 16.93 -3.44 -5.46
CA SER A 134 15.73 -3.27 -6.26
C SER A 134 14.69 -2.50 -5.46
N ASN A 135 13.63 -2.05 -6.11
CA ASN A 135 12.53 -1.38 -5.41
C ASN A 135 11.61 -2.35 -4.62
N GLY A 136 12.18 -3.32 -3.90
CA GLY A 136 11.48 -4.42 -3.23
C GLY A 136 10.41 -3.98 -2.22
N LEU A 137 10.57 -2.81 -1.61
CA LEU A 137 9.60 -2.24 -0.67
C LEU A 137 8.28 -1.79 -1.33
N TRP A 138 8.22 -1.77 -2.66
CA TRP A 138 6.95 -1.61 -3.38
C TRP A 138 6.00 -2.79 -3.21
N LEU A 139 6.52 -3.96 -2.86
CA LEU A 139 5.72 -5.15 -2.59
C LEU A 139 4.84 -5.01 -1.33
N PRO A 140 5.40 -4.75 -0.13
CA PRO A 140 4.58 -4.47 1.06
C PRO A 140 3.67 -3.25 0.86
N LEU A 141 4.09 -2.26 0.07
CA LEU A 141 3.26 -1.08 -0.22
C LEU A 141 2.01 -1.43 -1.01
N THR A 142 2.15 -2.31 -2.00
CA THR A 142 1.01 -2.81 -2.78
C THR A 142 0.05 -3.58 -1.88
N LEU A 143 0.57 -4.43 -1.00
CA LEU A 143 -0.25 -5.20 -0.06
C LEU A 143 -1.07 -4.29 0.85
N LEU A 144 -0.48 -3.25 1.42
CA LEU A 144 -1.20 -2.27 2.25
C LEU A 144 -2.32 -1.55 1.50
N MET A 145 -2.12 -1.26 0.21
CA MET A 145 -3.13 -0.56 -0.60
C MET A 145 -4.26 -1.47 -1.08
N VAL A 146 -3.97 -2.74 -1.34
CA VAL A 146 -4.91 -3.70 -1.94
C VAL A 146 -5.73 -4.44 -0.88
N LEU A 147 -5.11 -4.85 0.23
CA LEU A 147 -5.82 -5.55 1.30
C LEU A 147 -6.86 -4.61 1.93
N GLN A 148 -8.08 -5.09 2.05
CA GLN A 148 -9.20 -4.39 2.68
C GLN A 148 -9.85 -5.26 3.73
N VAL A 149 -10.49 -4.63 4.71
CA VAL A 149 -11.23 -5.33 5.78
C VAL A 149 -12.36 -6.19 5.20
N ALA A 150 -13.00 -5.73 4.12
CA ALA A 150 -14.02 -6.50 3.41
C ALA A 150 -13.39 -7.35 2.29
N PRO A 151 -13.44 -8.69 2.36
CA PRO A 151 -12.74 -9.58 1.42
C PRO A 151 -13.10 -9.33 -0.06
N ASP A 152 -14.39 -9.14 -0.38
CA ASP A 152 -14.82 -8.96 -1.77
C ASP A 152 -14.32 -7.66 -2.40
N THR A 153 -14.07 -6.63 -1.57
CA THR A 153 -13.47 -5.37 -2.04
C THR A 153 -11.98 -5.55 -2.37
N THR A 154 -11.27 -6.44 -1.67
CA THR A 154 -9.86 -6.76 -1.93
C THR A 154 -9.67 -7.30 -3.35
N ARG A 155 -10.55 -8.21 -3.79
CA ARG A 155 -10.50 -8.77 -5.15
C ARG A 155 -10.64 -7.66 -6.20
N HIS A 156 -11.64 -6.80 -6.05
CA HIS A 156 -11.90 -5.74 -7.04
C HIS A 156 -10.75 -4.72 -7.08
N ARG A 157 -10.23 -4.32 -5.91
CA ARG A 157 -9.06 -3.43 -5.81
C ARG A 157 -7.80 -4.05 -6.41
N ALA A 158 -7.56 -5.34 -6.20
CA ALA A 158 -6.40 -6.02 -6.76
C ALA A 158 -6.36 -5.91 -8.29
N PHE A 159 -7.46 -6.22 -8.97
CA PHE A 159 -7.53 -6.08 -10.43
C PHE A 159 -7.36 -4.63 -10.88
N GLN A 160 -8.09 -3.71 -10.27
CA GLN A 160 -7.98 -2.28 -10.59
C GLN A 160 -6.57 -1.73 -10.36
N ARG A 161 -5.86 -2.23 -9.34
CA ARG A 161 -4.48 -1.87 -9.05
C ARG A 161 -3.55 -2.32 -10.18
N VAL A 162 -3.67 -3.57 -10.62
CA VAL A 162 -2.85 -4.11 -11.72
C VAL A 162 -3.06 -3.29 -13.00
N TYR A 163 -4.31 -3.07 -13.41
CA TYR A 163 -4.60 -2.32 -14.64
C TYR A 163 -4.12 -0.87 -14.55
N GLY A 164 -4.40 -0.19 -13.43
CA GLY A 164 -3.95 1.19 -13.21
C GLY A 164 -2.43 1.31 -13.22
N THR A 165 -1.73 0.39 -12.56
CA THR A 165 -0.26 0.39 -12.52
C THR A 165 0.37 0.07 -13.87
N ILE A 166 -0.16 -0.89 -14.64
CA ILE A 166 0.37 -1.17 -15.99
C ILE A 166 0.22 0.08 -16.88
N ALA A 167 -0.97 0.68 -16.91
CA ALA A 167 -1.21 1.88 -17.71
C ALA A 167 -0.34 3.05 -17.25
N GLY A 168 -0.21 3.25 -15.93
CA GLY A 168 0.59 4.34 -15.35
C GLY A 168 2.09 4.16 -15.56
N ALA A 169 2.58 2.92 -15.47
CA ALA A 169 3.98 2.59 -15.72
C ALA A 169 4.36 2.81 -17.19
N LEU A 170 3.52 2.39 -18.13
CA LEU A 170 3.75 2.66 -19.56
C LEU A 170 3.73 4.16 -19.85
N ALA A 171 2.75 4.89 -19.32
CA ALA A 171 2.67 6.33 -19.48
C ALA A 171 3.89 7.05 -18.89
N SER A 172 4.31 6.67 -17.68
CA SER A 172 5.49 7.25 -17.03
C SER A 172 6.78 6.94 -17.78
N ALA A 173 6.97 5.70 -18.25
CA ALA A 173 8.14 5.32 -19.04
C ALA A 173 8.25 6.15 -20.32
N VAL A 174 7.15 6.33 -21.06
CA VAL A 174 7.13 7.17 -22.27
C VAL A 174 7.42 8.64 -21.92
N LEU A 175 6.75 9.19 -20.90
CA LEU A 175 6.92 10.59 -20.52
C LEU A 175 8.34 10.89 -20.04
N ALA A 176 8.91 10.01 -19.21
CA ALA A 176 10.26 10.18 -18.66
C ALA A 176 11.36 9.98 -19.71
N THR A 177 11.15 9.11 -20.70
CA THR A 177 12.13 8.90 -21.79
C THR A 177 12.08 10.02 -22.84
N VAL A 178 10.89 10.51 -23.19
CA VAL A 178 10.72 11.53 -24.23
C VAL A 178 11.03 12.94 -23.72
N PHE A 179 10.64 13.27 -22.48
CA PHE A 179 10.73 14.63 -21.93
C PHE A 179 11.79 14.78 -20.83
N HIS A 180 12.79 13.90 -20.82
CA HIS A 180 13.84 13.87 -19.80
C HIS A 180 14.47 15.26 -19.58
N GLY A 181 14.66 15.65 -18.30
CA GLY A 181 15.30 16.92 -17.94
C GLY A 181 14.53 18.21 -18.30
N THR A 182 13.29 18.11 -18.78
CA THR A 182 12.49 19.27 -19.21
C THR A 182 11.46 19.67 -18.13
N TRP A 183 11.12 20.96 -18.03
CA TRP A 183 10.04 21.47 -17.18
C TRP A 183 8.68 20.78 -17.38
N VAL A 184 8.49 20.14 -18.55
CA VAL A 184 7.32 19.32 -18.88
C VAL A 184 7.08 18.22 -17.85
N ILE A 185 8.13 17.59 -17.31
CA ILE A 185 7.98 16.55 -16.27
C ILE A 185 7.33 17.14 -15.01
N ALA A 186 7.75 18.33 -14.58
CA ALA A 186 7.17 18.99 -13.41
C ALA A 186 5.68 19.32 -13.64
N VAL A 187 5.32 19.80 -14.83
CA VAL A 187 3.92 20.08 -15.18
C VAL A 187 3.08 18.81 -15.23
N VAL A 188 3.60 17.73 -15.82
CA VAL A 188 2.92 16.43 -15.85
C VAL A 188 2.77 15.86 -14.43
N ALA A 189 3.76 16.00 -13.56
CA ALA A 189 3.66 15.59 -12.16
C ALA A 189 2.56 16.37 -11.42
N VAL A 190 2.45 17.68 -11.66
CA VAL A 190 1.36 18.51 -11.11
C VAL A 190 0.00 18.05 -11.63
N ILE A 191 -0.13 17.78 -12.94
CA ILE A 191 -1.37 17.26 -13.52
C ILE A 191 -1.73 15.89 -12.93
N ALA A 192 -0.76 14.98 -12.82
CA ALA A 192 -0.96 13.67 -12.23
C ALA A 192 -1.38 13.79 -10.76
N PHE A 193 -0.82 14.75 -10.05
CA PHE A 193 -1.21 15.05 -8.68
C PHE A 193 -2.67 15.53 -8.58
N PHE A 194 -3.11 16.49 -9.40
CA PHE A 194 -4.51 16.91 -9.42
C PHE A 194 -5.45 15.80 -9.89
N GLY A 195 -5.03 14.97 -10.83
CA GLY A 195 -5.76 13.77 -11.25
C GLY A 195 -5.95 12.79 -10.10
N LEU A 196 -4.89 12.55 -9.31
CA LEU A 196 -4.97 11.74 -8.09
C LEU A 196 -6.02 12.31 -7.12
N LEU A 197 -6.00 13.62 -6.87
CA LEU A 197 -6.98 14.28 -5.99
C LEU A 197 -8.42 14.13 -6.50
N ALA A 198 -8.64 14.30 -7.81
CA ALA A 198 -9.97 14.15 -8.41
C ALA A 198 -10.52 12.71 -8.29
N THR A 199 -9.64 11.71 -8.20
CA THR A 199 -10.02 10.29 -8.10
C THR A 199 -10.28 9.79 -6.68
N MET A 200 -10.06 10.62 -5.66
CA MET A 200 -10.34 10.29 -4.25
C MET A 200 -11.84 10.22 -3.92
N GLY A 201 -12.72 10.61 -4.86
CA GLY A 201 -14.18 10.52 -4.73
C GLY A 201 -14.76 9.19 -5.26
N HIS A 202 -15.97 9.22 -5.84
CA HIS A 202 -16.67 8.06 -6.38
C HIS A 202 -16.08 7.46 -7.69
N GLN A 203 -14.82 7.77 -8.00
CA GLN A 203 -14.17 7.27 -9.21
C GLN A 203 -13.63 5.85 -8.99
N PRO A 204 -13.48 5.04 -10.05
CA PRO A 204 -12.88 3.74 -9.90
C PRO A 204 -11.42 3.87 -9.46
N TYR A 205 -11.05 3.06 -8.47
CA TYR A 205 -9.72 2.96 -7.89
C TYR A 205 -8.59 2.76 -8.92
N SER A 206 -8.89 2.27 -10.13
CA SER A 206 -7.93 2.15 -11.23
C SER A 206 -7.36 3.51 -11.67
N PHE A 207 -8.15 4.59 -11.67
CA PHE A 207 -7.63 5.93 -11.99
C PHE A 207 -6.73 6.45 -10.87
N TYR A 208 -7.10 6.23 -9.62
CA TYR A 208 -6.25 6.53 -8.47
C TYR A 208 -4.90 5.79 -8.59
N ALA A 209 -4.94 4.49 -8.88
CA ALA A 209 -3.75 3.67 -9.07
C ALA A 209 -2.90 4.15 -10.26
N PHE A 210 -3.52 4.57 -11.36
CA PHE A 210 -2.85 5.14 -12.53
C PHE A 210 -2.08 6.41 -12.18
N PHE A 211 -2.76 7.43 -11.67
CA PHE A 211 -2.14 8.72 -11.37
C PHE A 211 -1.08 8.60 -10.29
N LEU A 212 -1.31 7.75 -9.27
CA LEU A 212 -0.31 7.47 -8.25
C LEU A 212 0.94 6.83 -8.86
N THR A 213 0.76 5.87 -9.77
CA THR A 213 1.89 5.18 -10.41
C THR A 213 2.69 6.15 -11.28
N VAL A 214 2.02 6.98 -12.07
CA VAL A 214 2.68 8.02 -12.88
C VAL A 214 3.48 8.97 -11.99
N LEU A 215 2.87 9.48 -10.92
CA LEU A 215 3.52 10.42 -10.01
C LEU A 215 4.76 9.81 -9.35
N VAL A 216 4.66 8.60 -8.83
CA VAL A 216 5.77 7.91 -8.15
C VAL A 216 6.91 7.61 -9.13
N LEU A 217 6.61 7.06 -10.32
CA LEU A 217 7.63 6.67 -11.28
C LEU A 217 8.31 7.87 -11.94
N LEU A 218 7.61 8.99 -12.14
CA LEU A 218 8.26 10.24 -12.57
C LEU A 218 9.25 10.74 -11.51
N GLY A 219 8.93 10.61 -10.22
CA GLY A 219 9.88 10.94 -9.15
C GLY A 219 11.12 10.04 -9.13
N VAL A 220 10.93 8.73 -9.34
CA VAL A 220 12.03 7.74 -9.37
C VAL A 220 12.88 7.86 -10.64
N SER A 221 12.31 8.37 -11.74
CA SER A 221 13.03 8.54 -13.01
C SER A 221 14.23 9.50 -12.94
N ALA A 222 14.36 10.27 -11.86
CA ALA A 222 15.51 11.12 -11.61
C ALA A 222 16.74 10.33 -11.11
N THR A 223 16.53 9.17 -10.48
CA THR A 223 17.60 8.37 -9.86
C THR A 223 17.85 7.04 -10.57
N GLU A 224 16.85 6.51 -11.27
CA GLU A 224 16.91 5.20 -11.93
C GLU A 224 16.40 5.24 -13.38
N PRO A 225 16.86 4.33 -14.26
CA PRO A 225 16.34 4.21 -15.61
C PRO A 225 14.80 4.00 -15.61
N PRO A 226 14.02 4.84 -16.33
CA PRO A 226 12.56 4.81 -16.24
C PRO A 226 11.93 3.46 -16.60
N LEU A 227 12.52 2.74 -17.55
CA LEU A 227 12.02 1.44 -17.98
C LEU A 227 12.21 0.37 -16.90
N GLU A 228 13.36 0.35 -16.24
CA GLU A 228 13.69 -0.62 -15.19
C GLU A 228 12.78 -0.40 -13.98
N ALA A 229 12.66 0.84 -13.51
CA ALA A 229 11.76 1.21 -12.43
C ALA A 229 10.29 0.86 -12.76
N SER A 230 9.86 1.10 -14.00
CA SER A 230 8.50 0.74 -14.46
C SER A 230 8.25 -0.76 -14.44
N MET A 231 9.22 -1.56 -14.90
CA MET A 231 9.11 -3.03 -14.90
C MET A 231 9.08 -3.59 -13.49
N GLN A 232 9.98 -3.13 -12.61
CA GLN A 232 9.97 -3.51 -11.19
C GLN A 232 8.62 -3.18 -10.54
N ARG A 233 8.02 -2.02 -10.87
CA ARG A 233 6.73 -1.62 -10.31
C ARG A 233 5.60 -2.55 -10.74
N ILE A 234 5.57 -2.94 -12.01
CA ILE A 234 4.59 -3.90 -12.52
C ILE A 234 4.77 -5.25 -11.83
N VAL A 235 6.00 -5.77 -11.75
CA VAL A 235 6.30 -7.08 -11.14
C VAL A 235 5.88 -7.12 -9.67
N TYR A 236 6.31 -6.17 -8.85
CA TYR A 236 5.93 -6.14 -7.44
C TYR A 236 4.43 -5.90 -7.22
N THR A 237 3.78 -5.17 -8.14
CA THR A 237 2.33 -4.99 -8.06
C THR A 237 1.58 -6.28 -8.36
N VAL A 238 2.00 -7.02 -9.38
CA VAL A 238 1.41 -8.32 -9.73
C VAL A 238 1.62 -9.33 -8.60
N ILE A 239 2.85 -9.45 -8.07
CA ILE A 239 3.15 -10.34 -6.94
C ILE A 239 2.33 -9.96 -5.70
N GLY A 240 2.30 -8.67 -5.35
CA GLY A 240 1.53 -8.17 -4.20
C GLY A 240 0.04 -8.44 -4.35
N CYS A 241 -0.53 -8.22 -5.54
CA CYS A 241 -1.93 -8.54 -5.82
C CYS A 241 -2.19 -10.05 -5.77
N ALA A 242 -1.29 -10.89 -6.27
CA ALA A 242 -1.42 -12.34 -6.20
C ALA A 242 -1.41 -12.85 -4.74
N LEU A 243 -0.53 -12.31 -3.90
CA LEU A 243 -0.51 -12.61 -2.46
C LEU A 243 -1.80 -12.17 -1.78
N ALA A 244 -2.29 -10.96 -2.06
CA ALA A 244 -3.56 -10.46 -1.51
C ALA A 244 -4.76 -11.32 -1.94
N LEU A 245 -4.81 -11.73 -3.21
CA LEU A 245 -5.85 -12.63 -3.73
C LEU A 245 -5.76 -14.02 -3.08
N THR A 246 -4.55 -14.51 -2.79
CA THR A 246 -4.36 -15.78 -2.09
C THR A 246 -4.92 -15.71 -0.66
N ALA A 247 -4.62 -14.64 0.07
CA ALA A 247 -5.20 -14.40 1.40
C ALA A 247 -6.73 -14.31 1.33
N TYR A 248 -7.27 -13.56 0.37
CA TYR A 248 -8.72 -13.50 0.11
C TYR A 248 -9.35 -14.89 -0.10
N LEU A 249 -8.72 -15.74 -0.92
CA LEU A 249 -9.23 -17.09 -1.18
C LEU A 249 -9.20 -17.97 0.07
N ILE A 250 -8.16 -17.85 0.90
CA ILE A 250 -8.06 -18.57 2.19
C ILE A 250 -9.18 -18.11 3.14
N GLU A 251 -9.37 -16.81 3.31
CA GLU A 251 -10.41 -16.23 4.18
C GLU A 251 -11.82 -16.62 3.72
N ARG A 252 -12.06 -16.63 2.41
CA ARG A 252 -13.35 -17.04 1.83
C ARG A 252 -13.63 -18.52 2.07
N ARG A 253 -12.62 -19.40 1.95
CA ARG A 253 -12.76 -20.84 2.26
C ARG A 253 -13.09 -21.06 3.74
N LEU A 254 -12.35 -20.42 4.64
CA LEU A 254 -12.60 -20.50 6.07
C LEU A 254 -14.02 -20.06 6.44
N THR A 255 -14.54 -19.02 5.78
CA THR A 255 -15.91 -18.56 6.02
C THR A 255 -16.95 -19.57 5.53
N ALA A 256 -16.75 -20.14 4.34
CA ALA A 256 -17.65 -21.16 3.79
C ALA A 256 -17.72 -22.40 4.68
N ASP A 257 -16.60 -22.83 5.25
CA ASP A 257 -16.54 -24.01 6.12
C ASP A 257 -17.26 -23.76 7.46
N HIS A 258 -17.09 -22.58 8.07
CA HIS A 258 -17.83 -22.22 9.29
C HIS A 258 -19.35 -22.16 9.05
N THR A 259 -19.80 -21.60 7.92
CA THR A 259 -21.23 -21.55 7.58
C THR A 259 -21.80 -22.95 7.35
N ARG A 260 -21.05 -23.84 6.68
CA ARG A 260 -21.45 -25.25 6.49
C ARG A 260 -21.54 -26.02 7.79
N ALA A 261 -20.58 -25.83 8.70
CA ALA A 261 -20.58 -26.46 10.02
C ALA A 261 -21.76 -25.99 10.90
N ALA A 262 -22.09 -24.69 10.83
CA ALA A 262 -23.22 -24.13 11.57
C ALA A 262 -24.59 -24.63 11.07
N LEU A 263 -24.72 -24.88 9.76
CA LEU A 263 -25.97 -25.39 9.16
C LEU A 263 -26.14 -26.92 9.33
N ASN A 264 -25.08 -27.66 9.66
CA ASN A 264 -25.13 -29.11 9.81
C ASN A 264 -24.41 -29.62 11.08
N PRO A 265 -24.93 -29.29 12.28
CA PRO A 265 -24.28 -29.66 13.55
C PRO A 265 -24.17 -31.18 13.77
N GLY A 266 -24.98 -31.99 13.08
CA GLY A 266 -24.97 -33.46 13.20
C GLY A 266 -23.83 -34.19 12.47
N SER A 267 -23.14 -33.55 11.51
CA SER A 267 -22.11 -34.23 10.72
C SER A 267 -20.74 -34.32 11.42
N VAL A 268 -20.47 -33.46 12.40
CA VAL A 268 -19.18 -33.44 13.12
C VAL A 268 -19.02 -34.69 14.00
N GLY A 269 -20.11 -35.20 14.59
CA GLY A 269 -20.11 -36.46 15.35
C GLY A 269 -19.87 -37.71 14.48
N SER A 270 -20.23 -37.67 13.20
CA SER A 270 -20.10 -38.82 12.28
C SER A 270 -18.67 -39.07 11.78
N LEU A 271 -17.81 -38.05 11.79
CA LEU A 271 -16.40 -38.17 11.43
C LEU A 271 -15.55 -38.77 12.56
N ALA A 272 -15.95 -38.58 13.82
CA ALA A 272 -15.32 -39.23 14.97
C ALA A 272 -15.67 -40.73 15.05
N LEU A 273 -16.90 -41.11 14.71
CA LEU A 273 -17.36 -42.51 14.69
C LEU A 273 -16.91 -43.32 13.46
N ARG A 274 -16.42 -42.67 12.39
CA ARG A 274 -15.83 -43.38 11.23
C ARG A 274 -14.31 -43.60 11.35
N ARG A 275 -13.68 -43.11 12.42
CA ARG A 275 -12.25 -43.30 12.73
C ARG A 275 -12.01 -44.16 13.98
N ALA A 276 -13.06 -44.67 14.61
CA ALA A 276 -13.01 -45.71 15.65
C ALA A 276 -13.49 -47.03 15.04
#